data_AF-A0A4Z2HLE9-F1
#
_entry.id   AF-A0A4Z2HLE9-F1
#
_cell.length_a   1.000
_cell.length_b   1.000
_cell.length_c   1.000
_cell.angle_alpha   90.00
_cell.angle_beta   90.00
_cell.angle_gamma   90.00
#
_symmetry.space_group_name_H-M   'P 1'
#
loop_
_entity.id
_entity.type
_entity.pdbx_description
1 polymer ?
#
loop_
_entity_poly.entity_id
_entity_poly.type
_entity_poly.pdbx_seq_one_letter_code
_entity_poly.pdbx_strand_id
1 'polypeptide(L)'
;MSQPPIQIRPAAGPLLDAREMRFWLDKAVAWGQADRPDAQKDAALHLSRLRDFLRQILTFINSVSSTTEAVERLPLLGQLLGRLCWNPYVTADAPGRRLLFQSLWGLYSERPGNAVETKANQWIRKVLCQLATEEDDAPAQALMKQIGVAPKEYYLEVLRKTVALLQENIGKRCGSLADINQRCSCDSILATSEACVPLVTCPEAAPLIGALLQLPGTCVRAALSEHFLDAVSSAYSSLEEAVLSLLECALTTSGSNPQKQLDQSLLVSPFL
;
A
#
# COMPACT_ATOMS: atom_id res chain seq x y z
N MET A 1 15.00 22.46 60.95
CA MET A 1 13.71 21.84 60.56
C MET A 1 13.79 21.64 59.06
N SER A 2 14.17 20.43 58.63
CA SER A 2 14.40 20.11 57.22
C SER A 2 13.14 19.47 56.64
N GLN A 3 12.57 20.06 55.59
CA GLN A 3 11.49 19.47 54.82
C GLN A 3 11.97 18.18 54.12
N PRO A 4 11.17 17.11 54.08
CA PRO A 4 11.50 15.94 53.30
C PRO A 4 11.21 16.20 51.81
N PRO A 5 11.96 15.56 50.89
CA PRO A 5 11.71 15.70 49.46
C PRO A 5 10.41 15.01 49.08
N ILE A 6 9.57 15.73 48.34
CA ILE A 6 8.36 15.21 47.71
C ILE A 6 8.79 14.14 46.71
N GLN A 7 8.52 12.87 47.03
CA GLN A 7 8.63 11.79 46.07
C GLN A 7 7.53 11.96 45.03
N ILE A 8 7.90 12.45 43.84
CA ILE A 8 7.06 12.39 42.66
C ILE A 8 6.99 10.92 42.25
N ARG A 9 5.91 10.26 42.66
CA ARG A 9 5.55 8.92 42.21
C ARG A 9 5.29 9.01 40.70
N PRO A 10 5.97 8.24 39.83
CA PRO A 10 5.60 8.19 38.42
C PRO A 10 4.17 7.69 38.34
N ALA A 11 3.30 8.45 37.66
CA ALA A 11 1.96 8.02 37.34
C ALA A 11 2.08 6.71 36.56
N ALA A 12 1.67 5.60 37.17
CA ALA A 12 1.53 4.34 36.48
C ALA A 12 0.47 4.53 35.41
N GLY A 13 0.91 4.69 34.15
CA GLY A 13 0.03 4.53 32.99
C GLY A 13 -0.63 3.15 33.06
N PRO A 14 -1.81 2.96 32.44
CA PRO A 14 -2.48 1.68 32.47
C PRO A 14 -1.59 0.65 31.76
N LEU A 15 -0.96 -0.21 32.55
CA LEU A 15 -0.26 -1.38 32.05
C LEU A 15 -1.33 -2.26 31.39
N LEU A 16 -1.25 -2.43 30.08
CA LEU A 16 -2.08 -3.37 29.35
C LEU A 16 -1.98 -4.74 30.01
N ASP A 17 -3.09 -5.23 30.56
CA ASP A 17 -3.13 -6.49 31.29
C ASP A 17 -3.00 -7.67 30.31
N ALA A 18 -2.04 -8.56 30.55
CA ALA A 18 -1.85 -9.78 29.76
C ALA A 18 -3.12 -10.65 29.73
N ARG A 19 -3.92 -10.62 30.80
CA ARG A 19 -5.20 -11.32 30.87
C ARG A 19 -6.24 -10.70 29.94
N GLU A 20 -6.28 -9.38 29.86
CA GLU A 20 -7.18 -8.67 28.95
C GLU A 20 -6.77 -8.88 27.48
N MET A 21 -5.47 -8.86 27.20
CA MET A 21 -4.93 -9.23 25.89
C MET A 21 -5.36 -10.64 25.47
N ARG A 22 -5.27 -11.61 26.38
CA ARG A 22 -5.69 -12.98 26.09
C ARG A 22 -7.20 -13.11 25.86
N PHE A 23 -8.00 -12.43 26.68
CA PHE A 23 -9.45 -12.36 26.51
C PHE A 23 -9.83 -11.87 25.10
N TRP A 24 -9.21 -10.80 24.62
CA TRP A 24 -9.50 -10.27 23.28
C TRP A 24 -9.02 -11.18 22.16
N LEU A 25 -7.90 -11.87 22.36
CA LEU A 25 -7.43 -12.84 21.39
C LEU A 25 -8.43 -14.00 21.24
N ASP A 26 -8.93 -14.53 22.37
CA ASP A 26 -9.91 -15.61 22.38
C ASP A 26 -11.24 -15.16 21.75
N LYS A 27 -11.69 -13.92 22.03
CA LYS A 27 -12.85 -13.31 21.35
C LYS A 27 -12.66 -13.17 19.85
N ALA A 28 -11.52 -12.65 19.39
CA ALA A 28 -11.22 -12.49 17.97
C ALA A 28 -11.23 -13.83 17.22
N VAL A 29 -10.76 -14.91 17.87
CA VAL A 29 -10.84 -16.27 17.33
C VAL A 29 -12.28 -16.76 17.29
N ALA A 30 -13.04 -16.62 18.37
CA ALA A 30 -14.41 -17.10 18.45
C ALA A 30 -15.32 -16.42 17.41
N TRP A 31 -15.11 -15.12 17.19
CA TRP A 31 -15.85 -14.36 16.19
C TRP A 31 -15.43 -14.69 14.75
N GLY A 32 -14.20 -15.13 14.53
CA GLY A 32 -13.71 -15.52 13.20
C GLY A 32 -14.20 -16.89 12.73
N GLN A 33 -14.93 -17.65 13.56
CA GLN A 33 -15.47 -18.96 13.20
C GLN A 33 -16.84 -18.81 12.53
N ALA A 34 -16.94 -19.23 11.26
CA ALA A 34 -18.08 -18.97 10.38
C ALA A 34 -19.44 -19.54 10.84
N ASP A 35 -19.45 -20.55 11.71
CA ASP A 35 -20.66 -21.34 12.02
C ASP A 35 -21.33 -21.01 13.36
N ARG A 36 -20.94 -19.91 14.03
CA ARG A 36 -21.51 -19.57 15.35
C ARG A 36 -22.53 -18.43 15.25
N PRO A 37 -23.85 -18.71 15.23
CA PRO A 37 -24.88 -17.65 15.23
C PRO A 37 -24.81 -16.75 16.47
N ASP A 38 -24.21 -17.22 17.56
CA ASP A 38 -23.98 -16.43 18.77
C ASP A 38 -22.82 -15.43 18.64
N ALA A 39 -21.94 -15.58 17.64
CA ALA A 39 -20.76 -14.72 17.47
C ALA A 39 -21.14 -13.28 17.14
N GLN A 40 -22.17 -13.07 16.31
CA GLN A 40 -22.65 -11.71 15.98
C GLN A 40 -23.20 -11.00 17.21
N LYS A 41 -24.02 -11.70 18.02
CA LYS A 41 -24.60 -11.14 19.24
C LYS A 41 -23.51 -10.82 20.27
N ASP A 42 -22.57 -11.74 20.45
CA ASP A 42 -21.45 -11.55 21.36
C ASP A 42 -20.54 -10.40 20.90
N ALA A 43 -20.24 -10.29 19.60
CA ALA A 43 -19.48 -9.17 19.04
C ALA A 43 -20.20 -7.84 19.28
N ALA A 44 -21.50 -7.75 18.97
CA ALA A 44 -22.28 -6.53 19.20
C ALA A 44 -22.23 -6.05 20.67
N LEU A 45 -22.21 -6.97 21.64
CA LEU A 45 -22.10 -6.65 23.06
C LEU A 45 -20.70 -6.16 23.47
N HIS A 46 -19.65 -6.60 22.78
CA HIS A 46 -18.27 -6.37 23.19
C HIS A 46 -17.51 -5.34 22.33
N LEU A 47 -18.03 -4.96 21.16
CA LEU A 47 -17.34 -4.02 20.25
C LEU A 47 -17.01 -2.68 20.90
N SER A 48 -17.89 -2.14 21.76
CA SER A 48 -17.62 -0.90 22.49
C SER A 48 -16.38 -1.02 23.39
N ARG A 49 -16.31 -2.09 24.18
CA ARG A 49 -15.18 -2.38 25.06
C ARG A 49 -13.91 -2.72 24.26
N LEU A 50 -14.05 -3.36 23.10
CA LEU A 50 -12.91 -3.60 22.21
C LEU A 50 -12.33 -2.27 21.71
N ARG A 51 -13.16 -1.28 21.37
CA ARG A 51 -12.67 0.06 20.98
C ARG A 51 -11.90 0.74 22.11
N ASP A 52 -12.38 0.61 23.35
CA ASP A 52 -11.66 1.14 24.52
C ASP A 52 -10.30 0.47 24.68
N PHE A 53 -10.25 -0.85 24.48
CA PHE A 53 -9.01 -1.61 24.52
C PHE A 53 -8.05 -1.27 23.37
N LEU A 54 -8.54 -1.11 22.14
CA LEU A 54 -7.74 -0.67 21.00
C LEU A 54 -7.18 0.73 21.21
N ARG A 55 -7.92 1.63 21.87
CA ARG A 55 -7.39 2.94 22.29
C ARG A 55 -6.23 2.79 23.28
N GLN A 56 -6.33 1.90 24.25
CA GLN A 56 -5.22 1.63 25.18
C GLN A 56 -4.00 1.05 24.45
N ILE A 57 -4.21 0.12 23.51
CA ILE A 57 -3.14 -0.40 22.63
C ILE A 57 -2.48 0.74 21.85
N LEU A 58 -3.26 1.61 21.22
CA LEU A 58 -2.73 2.74 20.47
C LEU A 58 -1.92 3.69 21.36
N THR A 59 -2.43 4.02 22.56
CA THR A 59 -1.70 4.84 23.53
C THR A 59 -0.38 4.18 23.94
N PHE A 60 -0.39 2.87 24.17
CA PHE A 60 0.82 2.10 24.47
C PHE A 60 1.83 2.15 23.31
N ILE A 61 1.40 1.88 22.09
CA ILE A 61 2.26 1.92 20.89
C ILE A 61 2.89 3.30 20.74
N ASN A 62 2.12 4.36 20.93
CA ASN A 62 2.63 5.73 20.84
C ASN A 62 3.57 6.11 22.00
N SER A 63 3.58 5.35 23.10
CA SER A 63 4.44 5.58 24.25
C SER A 63 5.79 4.86 24.17
N VAL A 64 5.88 3.80 23.37
CA VAL A 64 7.12 3.03 23.16
C VAL A 64 7.92 3.58 21.99
N SER A 65 9.23 3.41 22.03
CA SER A 65 10.15 4.03 21.06
C SER A 65 10.25 3.28 19.73
N SER A 66 9.88 2.00 19.71
CA SER A 66 10.01 1.13 18.54
C SER A 66 9.02 -0.03 18.56
N THR A 67 8.79 -0.61 17.39
CA THR A 67 7.97 -1.83 17.22
C THR A 67 8.61 -3.03 17.90
N THR A 68 9.93 -3.09 17.96
CA THR A 68 10.65 -4.14 18.70
C THR A 68 10.31 -4.09 20.18
N GLU A 69 10.43 -2.90 20.80
CA GLU A 69 10.07 -2.68 22.20
C GLU A 69 8.58 -3.00 22.46
N ALA A 70 7.70 -2.63 21.52
CA ALA A 70 6.27 -2.91 21.61
C ALA A 70 5.98 -4.42 21.69
N VAL A 71 6.62 -5.22 20.83
CA VAL A 71 6.42 -6.67 20.77
C VAL A 71 7.12 -7.39 21.91
N GLU A 72 8.26 -6.89 22.41
CA GLU A 72 8.91 -7.44 23.61
C GLU A 72 8.05 -7.26 24.87
N ARG A 73 7.47 -6.06 25.05
CA ARG A 73 6.59 -5.76 26.18
C ARG A 73 5.21 -6.39 26.03
N LEU A 74 4.76 -6.60 24.80
CA LEU A 74 3.45 -7.14 24.51
C LEU A 74 3.52 -8.21 23.40
N PRO A 75 3.99 -9.43 23.70
CA PRO A 75 4.28 -10.46 22.69
C PRO A 75 3.08 -10.89 21.84
N LEU A 76 1.86 -10.76 22.37
CA LEU A 76 0.62 -11.12 21.67
C LEU A 76 0.07 -10.00 20.80
N LEU A 77 0.68 -8.81 20.79
CA LEU A 77 0.18 -7.63 20.07
C LEU A 77 0.00 -7.91 18.58
N GLY A 78 1.04 -8.41 17.91
CA GLY A 78 0.99 -8.70 16.48
C GLY A 78 -0.05 -9.77 16.15
N GLN A 79 -0.17 -10.80 16.99
CA GLN A 79 -1.15 -11.87 16.80
C GLN A 79 -2.58 -11.34 16.94
N LEU A 80 -2.86 -10.55 17.97
CA LEU A 80 -4.17 -9.95 18.18
C LEU A 80 -4.55 -9.03 17.01
N LEU A 81 -3.70 -8.07 16.68
CA LEU A 81 -3.97 -7.12 15.60
C LEU A 81 -4.20 -7.85 14.28
N GLY A 82 -3.38 -8.85 13.96
CA GLY A 82 -3.55 -9.66 12.76
C GLY A 82 -4.87 -10.44 12.73
N ARG A 83 -5.36 -10.96 13.86
CA ARG A 83 -6.68 -11.62 13.90
C ARG A 83 -7.83 -10.64 13.75
N LEU A 84 -7.73 -9.46 14.35
CA LEU A 84 -8.75 -8.42 14.26
C LEU A 84 -8.87 -7.87 12.83
N CYS A 85 -7.74 -7.80 12.10
CA CYS A 85 -7.72 -7.39 10.70
C CYS A 85 -8.57 -8.29 9.79
N TRP A 86 -8.70 -9.57 10.12
CA TRP A 86 -9.48 -10.53 9.33
C TRP A 86 -10.84 -10.85 9.96
N ASN A 87 -11.30 -10.04 10.91
CA ASN A 87 -12.56 -10.28 11.59
C ASN A 87 -13.68 -9.39 11.02
N PRO A 88 -14.72 -9.96 10.38
CA PRO A 88 -15.74 -9.18 9.67
C PRO A 88 -16.54 -8.26 10.59
N TYR A 89 -16.74 -8.64 11.87
CA TYR A 89 -17.45 -7.80 12.83
C TYR A 89 -16.64 -6.58 13.25
N VAL A 90 -15.32 -6.72 13.30
CA VAL A 90 -14.40 -5.64 13.69
C VAL A 90 -14.14 -4.71 12.51
N THR A 91 -13.97 -5.25 11.30
CA THR A 91 -13.76 -4.45 10.08
C THR A 91 -15.02 -3.73 9.62
N ALA A 92 -16.22 -4.24 9.96
CA ALA A 92 -17.49 -3.54 9.74
C ALA A 92 -17.76 -2.41 10.77
N ASP A 93 -17.15 -2.43 11.96
CA ASP A 93 -17.27 -1.34 12.95
C ASP A 93 -16.34 -0.19 12.58
N ALA A 94 -16.84 0.82 11.86
CA ALA A 94 -16.00 1.92 11.36
C ALA A 94 -15.09 2.61 12.42
N PRO A 95 -15.55 2.88 13.66
CA PRO A 95 -14.67 3.42 14.70
C PRO A 95 -13.60 2.42 15.16
N GLY A 96 -13.95 1.13 15.30
CA GLY A 96 -13.01 0.06 15.62
C GLY A 96 -11.98 -0.17 14.53
N ARG A 97 -12.40 -0.21 13.25
CA ARG A 97 -11.52 -0.29 12.07
C ARG A 97 -10.52 0.87 12.04
N ARG A 98 -10.98 2.09 12.30
CA ARG A 98 -10.09 3.27 12.38
C ARG A 98 -9.01 3.10 13.45
N LEU A 99 -9.40 2.66 14.66
CA LEU A 99 -8.44 2.44 15.75
C LEU A 99 -7.44 1.32 15.40
N LEU A 100 -7.93 0.23 14.80
CA LEU A 100 -7.08 -0.87 14.33
C LEU A 100 -6.03 -0.39 13.32
N PHE A 101 -6.43 0.42 12.34
CA PHE A 101 -5.50 1.02 11.38
C PHE A 101 -4.49 1.95 12.05
N GLN A 102 -4.92 2.78 12.99
CA GLN A 102 -4.01 3.64 13.75
C GLN A 102 -3.00 2.81 14.56
N SER A 103 -3.43 1.69 15.16
CA SER A 103 -2.51 0.79 15.86
C SER A 103 -1.50 0.13 14.93
N LEU A 104 -1.92 -0.34 13.75
CA LEU A 104 -1.01 -0.88 12.73
C LEU A 104 0.00 0.16 12.27
N TRP A 105 -0.47 1.38 11.99
CA TRP A 105 0.39 2.47 11.53
C TRP A 105 1.35 2.93 12.63
N GLY A 106 0.95 2.93 13.89
CA GLY A 106 1.84 3.24 15.02
C GLY A 106 2.99 2.24 15.17
N LEU A 107 2.83 1.00 14.68
CA LEU A 107 3.88 -0.02 14.62
C LEU A 107 4.71 0.04 13.32
N TYR A 108 4.38 0.93 12.40
CA TYR A 108 5.14 1.11 11.18
C TYR A 108 6.34 2.03 11.45
N SER A 109 7.53 1.64 10.99
CA SER A 109 8.73 2.46 11.11
C SER A 109 9.26 2.85 9.73
N GLU A 110 9.48 4.12 9.44
CA GLU A 110 10.00 4.53 8.11
C GLU A 110 11.39 3.94 7.82
N ARG A 111 12.20 3.76 8.85
CA ARG A 111 13.56 3.19 8.78
C ARG A 111 13.67 2.05 9.80
N PRO A 112 13.31 0.80 9.44
CA PRO A 112 13.38 -0.31 10.37
C PRO A 112 14.84 -0.56 10.78
N GLY A 113 15.12 -0.55 12.08
CA GLY A 113 16.45 -0.71 12.64
C GLY A 113 16.89 -2.17 12.76
N ASN A 114 15.98 -3.13 12.63
CA ASN A 114 16.28 -4.56 12.75
C ASN A 114 15.29 -5.46 11.96
N ALA A 115 15.53 -6.77 12.04
CA ALA A 115 14.76 -7.79 11.31
C ALA A 115 13.29 -7.90 11.79
N VAL A 116 13.00 -7.63 13.06
CA VAL A 116 11.63 -7.65 13.61
C VAL A 116 10.83 -6.53 12.98
N GLU A 117 11.36 -5.32 12.98
CA GLU A 117 10.72 -4.13 12.39
C GLU A 117 10.56 -4.26 10.88
N THR A 118 11.57 -4.81 10.21
CA THR A 118 11.50 -5.07 8.76
C THR A 118 10.35 -6.03 8.44
N LYS A 119 10.21 -7.12 9.18
CA LYS A 119 9.10 -8.08 9.01
C LYS A 119 7.76 -7.44 9.40
N ALA A 120 7.72 -6.65 10.46
CA ALA A 120 6.52 -5.95 10.89
C ALA A 120 6.02 -4.99 9.79
N ASN A 121 6.91 -4.18 9.22
CA ASN A 121 6.59 -3.27 8.11
C ASN A 121 6.08 -4.00 6.87
N GLN A 122 6.73 -5.09 6.47
CA GLN A 122 6.28 -5.90 5.33
C GLN A 122 4.87 -6.44 5.57
N TRP A 123 4.61 -6.95 6.77
CA TRP A 123 3.31 -7.46 7.18
C TRP A 123 2.24 -6.34 7.23
N ILE A 124 2.55 -5.20 7.86
CA ILE A 124 1.64 -4.04 7.96
C ILE A 124 1.26 -3.54 6.56
N ARG A 125 2.24 -3.35 5.67
CA ARG A 125 1.98 -2.94 4.27
C ARG A 125 1.03 -3.92 3.58
N LYS A 126 1.27 -5.23 3.70
CA LYS A 126 0.41 -6.25 3.11
C LYS A 126 -1.02 -6.17 3.65
N VAL A 127 -1.19 -6.09 4.96
CA VAL A 127 -2.51 -6.05 5.61
C VAL A 127 -3.26 -4.76 5.26
N LEU A 128 -2.60 -3.60 5.27
CA LEU A 128 -3.22 -2.33 4.89
C LEU A 128 -3.63 -2.31 3.43
N CYS A 129 -2.82 -2.85 2.51
CA CYS A 129 -3.20 -2.99 1.12
C CYS A 129 -4.45 -3.86 0.97
N GLN A 130 -4.50 -5.03 1.63
CA GLN A 130 -5.65 -5.94 1.56
C GLN A 130 -6.93 -5.29 2.11
N LEU A 131 -6.84 -4.62 3.27
CA LEU A 131 -8.00 -3.95 3.87
C LEU A 131 -8.46 -2.71 3.11
N ALA A 132 -7.59 -2.06 2.34
CA ALA A 132 -7.98 -0.98 1.45
C ALA A 132 -8.63 -1.47 0.14
N THR A 133 -8.30 -2.68 -0.32
CA THR A 133 -8.82 -3.24 -1.59
C THR A 133 -10.11 -4.05 -1.42
N GLU A 134 -10.40 -4.59 -0.24
CA GLU A 134 -11.54 -5.50 -0.03
C GLU A 134 -12.91 -4.81 0.12
N GLU A 135 -12.98 -3.48 0.19
CA GLU A 135 -14.26 -2.77 0.39
C GLU A 135 -15.09 -2.54 -0.88
N ASP A 136 -14.55 -2.73 -2.10
CA ASP A 136 -15.23 -2.29 -3.34
C ASP A 136 -15.36 -3.39 -4.44
N ASP A 137 -14.97 -4.62 -4.13
CA ASP A 137 -14.72 -5.63 -5.15
C ASP A 137 -15.88 -6.62 -5.37
N ALA A 138 -16.88 -6.66 -4.48
CA ALA A 138 -17.99 -7.62 -4.58
C ALA A 138 -18.84 -7.48 -5.87
N PRO A 139 -19.20 -6.26 -6.34
CA PRO A 139 -19.95 -6.10 -7.58
C PRO A 139 -19.10 -6.40 -8.82
N ALA A 140 -17.83 -5.96 -8.80
CA ALA A 140 -16.89 -6.19 -9.89
C ALA A 140 -16.56 -7.68 -10.04
N GLN A 141 -16.32 -8.38 -8.93
CA GLN A 141 -16.08 -9.83 -8.92
C GLN A 141 -17.31 -10.63 -9.36
N ALA A 142 -18.52 -10.24 -8.94
CA ALA A 142 -19.76 -10.89 -9.40
C ALA A 142 -19.95 -10.74 -10.92
N LEU A 143 -19.69 -9.54 -11.45
CA LEU A 143 -19.72 -9.26 -12.88
C LEU A 143 -18.64 -10.03 -13.65
N MET A 144 -17.39 -10.05 -13.16
CA MET A 144 -16.29 -10.83 -13.76
C MET A 144 -16.62 -12.33 -13.84
N LYS A 145 -17.26 -12.88 -12.79
CA LYS A 145 -17.69 -14.28 -12.74
C LYS A 145 -18.80 -14.59 -13.75
N GLN A 146 -19.68 -13.62 -14.03
CA GLN A 146 -20.73 -13.75 -15.04
C GLN A 146 -20.18 -13.64 -16.47
N ILE A 147 -19.14 -12.84 -16.70
CA ILE A 147 -18.55 -12.63 -18.04
C ILE A 147 -17.40 -13.64 -18.31
N GLY A 148 -16.95 -14.38 -17.30
CA GLY A 148 -15.91 -15.40 -17.44
C GLY A 148 -14.50 -14.86 -17.66
N VAL A 149 -14.26 -13.60 -17.30
CA VAL A 149 -12.97 -12.90 -17.48
C VAL A 149 -12.19 -12.94 -16.17
N ALA A 150 -10.89 -13.24 -16.24
CA ALA A 150 -10.06 -13.23 -15.04
C ALA A 150 -9.97 -11.80 -14.46
N PRO A 151 -9.95 -11.60 -13.13
CA PRO A 151 -10.00 -10.25 -12.54
C PRO A 151 -8.93 -9.31 -13.09
N LYS A 152 -7.71 -9.81 -13.26
CA LYS A 152 -6.59 -9.05 -13.83
C LYS A 152 -6.87 -8.56 -15.25
N GLU A 153 -7.48 -9.39 -16.09
CA GLU A 153 -7.81 -9.04 -17.48
C GLU A 153 -8.93 -8.00 -17.54
N TYR A 154 -9.91 -8.10 -16.64
CA TYR A 154 -10.99 -7.11 -16.53
C TYR A 154 -10.45 -5.73 -16.14
N TYR A 155 -9.67 -5.63 -15.05
CA TYR A 155 -9.15 -4.32 -14.61
C TYR A 155 -8.24 -3.69 -15.67
N LEU A 156 -7.44 -4.51 -16.36
CA LEU A 156 -6.56 -4.04 -17.42
C LEU A 156 -7.39 -3.51 -18.61
N GLU A 157 -8.50 -4.16 -18.95
CA GLU A 157 -9.40 -3.70 -20.01
C GLU A 157 -10.17 -2.43 -19.63
N VAL A 158 -10.63 -2.33 -18.39
CA VAL A 158 -11.25 -1.11 -17.84
C VAL A 158 -10.24 0.05 -17.85
N LEU A 159 -9.00 -0.21 -17.44
CA LEU A 159 -7.93 0.77 -17.46
C LEU A 159 -7.68 1.27 -18.89
N ARG A 160 -7.53 0.36 -19.86
CA ARG A 160 -7.35 0.73 -21.29
C ARG A 160 -8.50 1.58 -21.81
N LYS A 161 -9.75 1.22 -21.50
CA LYS A 161 -10.93 2.00 -21.93
C LYS A 161 -10.97 3.38 -21.29
N THR A 162 -10.63 3.48 -20.00
CA THR A 162 -10.57 4.74 -19.28
C THR A 162 -9.47 5.64 -19.84
N VAL A 163 -8.28 5.07 -20.10
CA VAL A 163 -7.15 5.74 -20.75
C VAL A 163 -7.53 6.27 -22.13
N ALA A 164 -8.21 5.46 -22.95
CA ALA A 164 -8.67 5.86 -24.29
C ALA A 164 -9.70 7.01 -24.22
N LEU A 165 -10.64 6.93 -23.29
CA LEU A 165 -11.64 8.00 -23.06
C LEU A 165 -10.97 9.31 -22.64
N LEU A 166 -9.99 9.24 -21.74
CA LEU A 166 -9.24 10.42 -21.29
C LEU A 166 -8.40 11.03 -22.41
N GLN A 167 -7.76 10.20 -23.25
CA GLN A 167 -7.04 10.68 -24.43
C GLN A 167 -7.96 11.39 -25.43
N GLU A 168 -9.12 10.81 -25.72
CA GLU A 168 -10.10 11.43 -26.61
C GLU A 168 -10.59 12.78 -26.06
N ASN A 169 -10.78 12.87 -24.74
CA ASN A 169 -11.17 14.12 -24.08
C ASN A 169 -10.07 15.19 -24.14
N ILE A 170 -8.79 14.80 -24.11
CA ILE A 170 -7.66 15.71 -24.32
C ILE A 170 -7.64 16.22 -25.76
N GLY A 171 -7.86 15.34 -26.75
CA GLY A 171 -7.85 15.69 -28.17
C GLY A 171 -8.98 16.61 -28.63
N LYS A 172 -10.11 16.66 -27.91
CA LYS A 172 -11.31 17.45 -28.27
C LYS A 172 -11.26 18.94 -27.88
N ARG A 173 -10.10 19.54 -27.55
CA ARG A 173 -10.09 20.80 -26.75
C ARG A 173 -9.31 22.01 -27.34
N CYS A 174 -9.92 23.17 -27.06
CA CYS A 174 -9.61 24.58 -27.39
C CYS A 174 -9.41 24.97 -28.87
N GLY A 175 -10.49 24.91 -29.66
CA GLY A 175 -10.51 25.38 -31.06
C GLY A 175 -11.36 26.64 -31.35
N SER A 176 -12.02 27.24 -30.35
CA SER A 176 -12.93 28.38 -30.60
C SER A 176 -12.37 29.67 -30.02
N LEU A 177 -12.09 30.63 -30.90
CA LEU A 177 -11.83 32.03 -30.55
C LEU A 177 -13.12 32.80 -30.20
N ALA A 178 -14.24 32.11 -29.96
CA ALA A 178 -15.56 32.68 -29.75
C ALA A 178 -16.22 32.06 -28.51
N ASP A 179 -15.79 32.50 -27.32
CA ASP A 179 -16.65 32.98 -26.22
C ASP A 179 -15.80 33.19 -24.96
N ILE A 180 -15.70 34.42 -24.47
CA ILE A 180 -14.91 34.77 -23.27
C ILE A 180 -15.54 34.18 -21.99
N ASN A 181 -16.80 33.72 -22.06
CA ASN A 181 -17.58 33.22 -20.92
C ASN A 181 -17.60 31.68 -20.76
N GLN A 182 -16.97 30.91 -21.65
CA GLN A 182 -16.87 29.45 -21.49
C GLN A 182 -15.57 29.09 -20.75
N ARG A 183 -15.67 28.46 -19.56
CA ARG A 183 -14.48 27.95 -18.84
C ARG A 183 -13.70 27.04 -19.78
N CYS A 184 -12.42 27.38 -20.02
CA CYS A 184 -11.55 26.49 -20.77
C CYS A 184 -11.58 25.11 -20.11
N SER A 185 -11.69 24.11 -20.97
CA SER A 185 -11.53 22.70 -20.69
C SER A 185 -10.11 22.33 -20.20
N CYS A 186 -9.27 23.33 -19.91
CA CYS A 186 -7.90 23.27 -19.43
C CYS A 186 -7.80 22.85 -17.95
N ASP A 187 -8.80 23.17 -17.12
CA ASP A 187 -8.79 22.78 -15.70
C ASP A 187 -8.80 21.24 -15.55
N SER A 188 -9.36 20.51 -16.52
CA SER A 188 -9.27 19.05 -16.54
C SER A 188 -7.91 18.51 -16.96
N ILE A 189 -7.09 19.29 -17.68
CA ILE A 189 -5.75 18.87 -18.12
C ILE A 189 -4.84 18.81 -16.90
N LEU A 190 -4.87 19.85 -16.06
CA LEU A 190 -4.13 19.87 -14.81
C LEU A 190 -4.55 18.69 -13.92
N ALA A 191 -5.86 18.52 -13.68
CA ALA A 191 -6.37 17.42 -12.87
C ALA A 191 -6.02 16.03 -13.46
N THR A 192 -6.06 15.87 -14.79
CA THR A 192 -5.67 14.60 -15.44
C THR A 192 -4.16 14.36 -15.30
N SER A 193 -3.33 15.41 -15.43
CA SER A 193 -1.88 15.30 -15.23
C SER A 193 -1.52 14.93 -13.79
N GLU A 194 -2.19 15.51 -12.79
CA GLU A 194 -2.02 15.14 -11.37
C GLU A 194 -2.42 13.69 -11.11
N ALA A 195 -3.55 13.25 -11.66
CA ALA A 195 -4.01 11.87 -11.53
C ALA A 195 -3.05 10.85 -12.18
N CYS A 196 -2.26 11.28 -13.17
CA CYS A 196 -1.28 10.44 -13.85
C CYS A 196 0.05 10.28 -13.10
N VAL A 197 0.34 11.08 -12.06
CA VAL A 197 1.59 11.00 -11.27
C VAL A 197 1.92 9.56 -10.82
N PRO A 198 1.00 8.82 -10.15
CA PRO A 198 1.29 7.44 -9.75
C PRO A 198 1.31 6.44 -10.91
N LEU A 199 0.89 6.84 -12.11
CA LEU A 199 0.74 5.97 -13.28
C LEU A 199 1.88 6.11 -14.29
N VAL A 200 2.86 6.99 -14.05
CA VAL A 200 3.92 7.30 -15.02
C VAL A 200 4.72 6.06 -15.46
N THR A 201 4.92 5.10 -14.55
CA THR A 201 5.64 3.85 -14.83
C THR A 201 4.73 2.72 -15.33
N CYS A 202 3.41 2.94 -15.40
CA CYS A 202 2.45 1.97 -15.88
C CYS A 202 2.39 2.00 -17.43
N PRO A 203 2.74 0.90 -18.12
CA PRO A 203 2.79 0.90 -19.59
C PRO A 203 1.42 1.14 -20.23
N GLU A 204 0.33 0.75 -19.57
CA GLU A 204 -1.04 0.98 -20.04
C GLU A 204 -1.43 2.46 -20.05
N ALA A 205 -0.79 3.29 -19.20
CA ALA A 205 -1.02 4.74 -19.15
C ALA A 205 -0.15 5.51 -20.17
N ALA A 206 0.85 4.87 -20.78
CA ALA A 206 1.81 5.50 -21.69
C ALA A 206 1.18 6.35 -22.79
N PRO A 207 0.10 5.94 -23.49
CA PRO A 207 -0.46 6.77 -24.55
C PRO A 207 -1.22 7.99 -24.00
N LEU A 208 -1.72 7.96 -22.75
CA LEU A 208 -2.32 9.14 -22.09
C LEU A 208 -1.24 10.13 -21.66
N ILE A 209 -0.14 9.61 -21.10
CA ILE A 209 1.04 10.41 -20.75
C ILE A 209 1.60 11.08 -21.99
N GLY A 210 1.75 10.33 -23.10
CA GLY A 210 2.17 10.86 -24.39
C GLY A 210 1.23 11.96 -24.90
N ALA A 211 -0.09 11.77 -24.81
CA ALA A 211 -1.07 12.79 -25.21
C ALA A 211 -0.98 14.07 -24.37
N LEU A 212 -0.70 13.96 -23.06
CA LEU A 212 -0.47 15.11 -22.19
C LEU A 212 0.82 15.87 -22.55
N LEU A 213 1.92 15.15 -22.83
CA LEU A 213 3.20 15.78 -23.17
C LEU A 213 3.20 16.42 -24.56
N GLN A 214 2.39 15.91 -25.49
CA GLN A 214 2.25 16.43 -26.85
C GLN A 214 1.22 17.56 -26.97
N LEU A 215 0.70 18.07 -25.85
CA LEU A 215 -0.24 19.20 -25.83
C LEU A 215 0.35 20.42 -26.56
N PRO A 216 -0.32 20.94 -27.61
CA PRO A 216 0.10 22.20 -28.24
C PRO A 216 -0.03 23.35 -27.23
N GLY A 217 1.00 24.20 -27.14
CA GLY A 217 1.02 25.38 -26.25
C GLY A 217 0.06 26.51 -26.65
N THR A 218 -1.11 26.18 -27.20
CA THR A 218 -2.08 27.14 -27.75
C THR A 218 -2.95 27.80 -26.69
N CYS A 219 -2.96 27.28 -25.44
CA CYS A 219 -3.68 27.89 -24.32
C CYS A 219 -2.75 28.17 -23.13
N VAL A 220 -2.64 29.44 -22.73
CA VAL A 220 -1.84 29.90 -21.57
C VAL A 220 -2.27 29.25 -20.25
N ARG A 221 -3.50 28.70 -20.16
CA ARG A 221 -4.05 28.05 -18.97
C ARG A 221 -3.87 26.51 -18.94
N ALA A 222 -3.40 25.89 -20.02
CA ALA A 222 -3.22 24.44 -20.10
C ALA A 222 -1.84 24.01 -19.55
N ALA A 223 -1.55 24.39 -18.31
CA ALA A 223 -0.32 23.96 -17.65
C ALA A 223 -0.49 22.52 -17.14
N LEU A 224 0.52 21.69 -17.40
CA LEU A 224 0.67 20.39 -16.74
C LEU A 224 1.13 20.60 -15.30
N SER A 225 0.81 19.65 -14.42
CA SER A 225 1.30 19.64 -13.05
C SER A 225 2.82 19.49 -13.01
N GLU A 226 3.48 20.26 -12.13
CA GLU A 226 4.92 20.16 -11.87
C GLU A 226 5.28 18.75 -11.37
N HIS A 227 4.50 18.22 -10.43
CA HIS A 227 4.68 16.86 -9.91
C HIS A 227 4.58 15.78 -10.99
N PHE A 228 3.77 16.02 -12.03
CA PHE A 228 3.68 15.11 -13.16
C PHE A 228 4.95 15.16 -14.02
N LEU A 229 5.46 16.35 -14.34
CA LEU A 229 6.69 16.51 -15.12
C LEU A 229 7.91 15.94 -14.39
N ASP A 230 8.00 16.14 -13.08
CA ASP A 230 9.04 15.56 -12.23
C ASP A 230 8.98 14.02 -12.24
N ALA A 231 7.78 13.46 -12.11
CA ALA A 231 7.58 12.02 -12.14
C ALA A 231 7.97 11.41 -13.50
N VAL A 232 7.57 12.05 -14.62
CA VAL A 232 7.96 11.64 -15.97
C VAL A 232 9.47 11.71 -16.17
N SER A 233 10.10 12.80 -15.74
CA SER A 233 11.55 13.00 -15.86
C SER A 233 12.31 11.95 -15.05
N SER A 234 11.89 11.71 -13.81
CA SER A 234 12.49 10.70 -12.92
C SER A 234 12.36 9.28 -13.51
N ALA A 235 11.19 8.94 -14.05
CA ALA A 235 10.96 7.65 -14.68
C ALA A 235 11.82 7.45 -15.94
N TYR A 236 11.99 8.51 -16.74
CA TYR A 236 12.85 8.47 -17.91
C TYR A 236 14.33 8.26 -17.54
N SER A 237 14.85 9.02 -16.57
CA SER A 237 16.23 8.85 -16.10
C SER A 237 16.48 7.44 -15.54
N SER A 238 15.52 6.89 -14.77
CA SER A 238 15.62 5.52 -14.26
C SER A 238 15.65 4.47 -15.38
N LEU A 239 14.91 4.69 -16.47
CA LEU A 239 14.93 3.81 -17.63
C LEU A 239 16.28 3.86 -18.36
N GLU A 240 16.83 5.05 -18.53
CA GLU A 240 18.14 5.24 -19.18
C GLU A 240 19.25 4.52 -18.42
N GLU A 241 19.29 4.67 -17.09
CA GLU A 241 20.24 3.96 -16.22
C GLU A 241 20.09 2.43 -16.33
N ALA A 242 18.86 1.92 -16.35
CA ALA A 242 18.59 0.49 -16.49
C ALA A 242 19.04 -0.08 -17.83
N VAL A 243 18.81 0.66 -18.94
CA VAL A 243 19.24 0.26 -20.28
C VAL A 243 20.76 0.25 -20.39
N LEU A 244 21.44 1.27 -19.86
CA LEU A 244 22.91 1.32 -19.84
C LEU A 244 23.50 0.14 -19.05
N SER A 245 22.93 -0.19 -17.89
CA SER A 245 23.35 -1.34 -17.09
C SER A 245 23.17 -2.67 -17.83
N LEU A 246 22.04 -2.85 -18.52
CA LEU A 246 21.79 -4.05 -19.33
C LEU A 246 22.75 -4.17 -20.52
N LEU A 247 23.08 -3.06 -21.18
CA LEU A 247 24.07 -3.04 -22.26
C LEU A 247 25.46 -3.42 -21.76
N GLU A 248 25.87 -2.92 -20.59
CA GLU A 248 27.14 -3.30 -19.96
C GLU A 248 27.17 -4.80 -19.59
N CYS A 249 26.05 -5.34 -19.08
CA CYS A 249 25.90 -6.77 -18.85
C CYS A 249 25.97 -7.61 -20.14
N ALA A 250 25.38 -7.13 -21.24
CA ALA A 250 25.41 -7.82 -22.54
C ALA A 250 26.83 -7.80 -23.17
N LEU A 251 27.57 -6.70 -23.01
CA LEU A 251 28.94 -6.58 -23.52
C LEU A 251 29.93 -7.43 -22.71
N THR A 252 29.73 -7.55 -21.40
CA THR A 252 30.56 -8.43 -20.54
C THR A 252 30.25 -9.92 -20.74
N THR A 253 29.05 -10.29 -21.16
CA THR A 253 28.67 -11.68 -21.44
C THR A 253 29.09 -12.16 -22.84
N SER A 254 29.17 -11.27 -23.83
CA SER A 254 29.62 -11.61 -25.20
C SER A 254 31.14 -11.83 -25.35
N GLY A 255 31.93 -11.50 -24.32
CA GLY A 255 33.37 -11.78 -24.27
C GLY A 255 33.75 -13.21 -23.86
N SER A 256 32.78 -14.04 -23.45
CA SER A 256 33.02 -15.44 -23.08
C SER A 256 32.80 -16.37 -24.28
N ASN A 257 33.88 -16.63 -25.00
CA ASN A 257 33.93 -17.52 -26.16
C ASN A 257 33.49 -18.96 -25.77
N PRO A 258 32.41 -19.54 -26.32
CA PRO A 258 31.93 -20.88 -25.95
C PRO A 258 32.89 -22.03 -26.35
N GLN A 259 33.99 -21.73 -27.06
CA GLN A 259 34.97 -22.72 -27.49
C GLN A 259 35.91 -23.24 -26.38
N LYS A 260 35.98 -22.60 -25.20
CA LYS A 260 36.89 -23.04 -24.11
C LYS A 260 36.30 -24.03 -23.11
N GLN A 261 35.02 -24.40 -23.23
CA GLN A 261 34.36 -25.31 -22.29
C GLN A 261 34.37 -26.80 -22.73
N LEU A 262 34.81 -27.10 -23.96
CA LEU A 262 34.90 -28.49 -24.47
C LEU A 262 36.28 -29.15 -24.24
N ASP A 263 37.36 -28.38 -24.06
CA ASP A 263 38.70 -28.95 -23.82
C ASP A 263 38.99 -29.28 -22.34
N GLN A 264 38.12 -28.89 -21.40
CA GLN A 264 38.24 -29.24 -19.98
C GLN A 264 37.47 -30.50 -19.57
N SER A 265 36.68 -31.09 -20.48
CA SER A 265 35.88 -32.29 -20.21
C SER A 265 36.52 -33.61 -20.67
N LEU A 266 37.69 -33.56 -21.34
CA LEU A 266 38.37 -34.74 -21.91
C LEU A 266 39.67 -35.16 -21.18
N LEU A 267 40.01 -34.54 -20.06
CA LEU A 267 41.26 -34.81 -19.34
C LEU A 267 41.12 -35.37 -17.91
N VAL A 268 39.94 -35.87 -17.52
CA VAL A 268 39.78 -36.54 -16.22
C VAL A 268 38.98 -37.83 -16.37
N SER A 269 39.72 -38.94 -16.53
CA SER A 269 39.49 -40.31 -16.01
C SER A 269 39.66 -41.40 -17.09
N PRO A 270 40.15 -42.62 -16.78
CA PRO A 270 40.72 -43.11 -15.51
C PRO A 270 42.07 -43.85 -15.66
N PHE A 271 42.91 -43.78 -14.61
CA PHE A 271 43.75 -44.90 -14.22
C PHE A 271 43.49 -45.17 -12.74
N LEU A 272 42.94 -46.37 -12.49
CA LEU A 272 42.65 -47.07 -11.23
C LEU A 272 41.44 -46.57 -10.40
#